data_AF-A0A919GBQ1-F1
#
_entry.id   AF-A0A919GBQ1-F1
#
_cell.length_a   1.000
_cell.length_b   1.000
_cell.length_c   1.000
_cell.angle_alpha   90.00
_cell.angle_beta   90.00
_cell.angle_gamma   90.00
#
_symmetry.space_group_name_H-M   'P 1'
#
loop_
_entity.id
_entity.type
_entity.pdbx_description
1 polymer ?
#
loop_
_entity_poly.entity_id
_entity_poly.type
_entity_poly.pdbx_seq_one_letter_code
_entity_poly.pdbx_strand_id
1 'polypeptide(L)'
;MHQSVRDGFLPFSQPLEGRTDFMYLDVKSLVSTGVGNLLDADDPAAFGSNPTPLADIFTLDWFDKDTLAPASREEVEAEYRTVKFSGTALAPLDAKRALTRLRAPREAIDGLVVRKLDSFEGTLRGREQYAGYDGWPADGQLGLLSMAWALGPLFTFPKFQAAAAAGDWATMARECRMTEAGNPGVVPRNIRNALLFTLAGWKTTLPEGDPSALVFDPGRKLDENMRSGNHPVPLTLVIGVQTALEFLGFDPHGLDGVVGPGTRAALTSFQDSEGLTRTAAVTGIDDIPQETIDALATRLDEQVIPRFP
;
A
#
# COMPACT_ATOMS: atom_id res chain seq x y z
N MET A 1 5.81 -5.88 -15.43
CA MET A 1 4.81 -4.93 -14.94
C MET A 1 4.63 -3.87 -16.00
N HIS A 2 3.45 -3.25 -16.09
CA HIS A 2 3.23 -2.12 -17.00
C HIS A 2 4.12 -0.94 -16.62
N GLN A 3 4.47 -0.10 -17.60
CA GLN A 3 5.34 1.06 -17.35
C GLN A 3 4.70 2.04 -16.34
N SER A 4 3.38 2.22 -16.40
CA SER A 4 2.62 3.02 -15.43
C SER A 4 2.80 2.55 -13.98
N VAL A 5 2.90 1.23 -13.75
CA VAL A 5 3.14 0.64 -12.43
C VAL A 5 4.57 0.91 -11.99
N ARG A 6 5.54 0.75 -12.89
CA ARG A 6 6.95 1.05 -12.60
C ARG A 6 7.12 2.52 -12.19
N ASP A 7 6.55 3.44 -12.95
CA ASP A 7 6.64 4.88 -12.69
C ASP A 7 5.82 5.30 -11.47
N GLY A 8 4.68 4.65 -11.25
CA GLY A 8 3.73 4.93 -10.18
C GLY A 8 4.07 4.34 -8.81
N PHE A 9 4.93 3.32 -8.74
CA PHE A 9 5.16 2.58 -7.49
C PHE A 9 5.76 3.46 -6.39
N LEU A 10 6.73 4.30 -6.72
CA LEU A 10 7.42 5.13 -5.73
C LEU A 10 6.47 6.19 -5.13
N PRO A 11 5.75 7.01 -5.92
CA PRO A 11 4.71 7.90 -5.38
C PRO A 11 3.62 7.16 -4.57
N PHE A 12 3.26 5.93 -4.97
CA PHE A 12 2.32 5.10 -4.23
C PHE A 12 2.85 4.68 -2.84
N SER A 13 4.10 4.20 -2.78
CA SER A 13 4.67 3.56 -1.58
C SER A 13 5.28 4.56 -0.60
N GLN A 14 5.82 5.69 -1.07
CA GLN A 14 6.48 6.68 -0.22
C GLN A 14 5.56 7.24 0.90
N PRO A 15 4.27 7.55 0.68
CA PRO A 15 3.36 7.95 1.76
C PRO A 15 3.09 6.86 2.79
N LEU A 16 3.35 5.59 2.46
CA LEU A 16 3.13 4.43 3.34
C LEU A 16 4.37 4.08 4.16
N GLU A 17 5.55 4.11 3.53
CA GLU A 17 6.83 3.68 4.13
C GLU A 17 7.67 4.86 4.67
N GLY A 18 7.39 6.07 4.21
CA GLY A 18 8.35 7.17 4.26
C GLY A 18 9.47 7.00 3.24
N ARG A 19 10.37 7.99 3.19
CA ARG A 19 11.59 7.92 2.37
C ARG A 19 12.77 8.42 3.19
N THR A 20 13.75 7.54 3.39
CA THR A 20 14.88 7.78 4.30
C THR A 20 16.19 7.68 3.53
N ASP A 21 16.96 8.76 3.51
CA ASP A 21 18.29 8.87 2.87
C ASP A 21 19.44 8.40 3.77
N PHE A 22 19.16 7.75 4.90
CA PHE A 22 20.16 7.22 5.84
C PHE A 22 19.79 5.80 6.28
N MET A 23 20.75 5.07 6.84
CA MET A 23 20.49 3.76 7.45
C MET A 23 19.78 3.92 8.79
N TYR A 24 18.76 3.13 9.06
CA TYR A 24 18.04 3.18 10.33
C TYR A 24 17.66 1.79 10.82
N LEU A 25 17.52 1.66 12.14
CA LEU A 25 17.03 0.43 12.76
C LEU A 25 15.50 0.47 12.80
N ASP A 26 14.82 -0.48 12.18
CA ASP A 26 13.36 -0.56 12.20
C ASP A 26 12.82 -1.17 13.51
N VAL A 27 11.49 -1.24 13.63
CA VAL A 27 10.82 -1.80 14.82
C VAL A 27 11.07 -3.29 15.03
N LYS A 28 11.56 -3.99 13.99
CA LYS A 28 11.99 -5.38 14.03
C LYS A 28 13.49 -5.50 14.33
N SER A 29 14.20 -4.42 14.64
CA SER A 29 15.66 -4.44 14.86
C SER A 29 16.47 -4.86 13.63
N LEU A 30 15.96 -4.57 12.44
CA LEU A 30 16.66 -4.77 11.17
C LEU A 30 17.11 -3.43 10.59
N VAL A 31 18.31 -3.42 9.98
CA VAL A 31 18.81 -2.21 9.31
C VAL A 31 18.09 -2.02 7.97
N SER A 32 17.51 -0.85 7.78
CA SER A 32 16.74 -0.47 6.60
C SER A 32 17.11 0.93 6.11
N THR A 33 16.73 1.28 4.88
CA THR A 33 16.86 2.62 4.31
C THR A 33 15.81 2.86 3.22
N GLY A 34 15.84 4.00 2.54
CA GLY A 34 15.01 4.27 1.37
C GLY A 34 13.52 4.23 1.70
N VAL A 35 12.76 3.44 0.93
CA VAL A 35 11.30 3.31 1.04
C VAL A 35 10.98 1.98 1.72
N GLY A 36 11.45 1.83 2.96
CA GLY A 36 11.33 0.59 3.74
C GLY A 36 12.22 -0.55 3.25
N ASN A 37 13.32 -0.24 2.57
CA ASN A 37 14.21 -1.24 1.99
C ASN A 37 15.12 -1.85 3.06
N LEU A 38 14.87 -3.12 3.38
CA LEU A 38 15.76 -3.94 4.21
C LEU A 38 17.17 -4.03 3.61
N LEU A 39 18.19 -3.79 4.44
CA LEU A 39 19.61 -3.89 4.16
C LEU A 39 20.31 -4.98 4.99
N ASP A 40 19.56 -5.65 5.85
CA ASP A 40 20.03 -6.63 6.82
C ASP A 40 19.56 -8.03 6.40
N ALA A 41 20.49 -8.97 6.26
CA ALA A 41 20.15 -10.36 5.99
C ALA A 41 19.65 -10.97 7.29
N ASP A 42 18.33 -10.98 7.49
CA ASP A 42 17.73 -11.58 8.67
C ASP A 42 18.01 -13.09 8.69
N ASP A 43 18.57 -13.56 9.80
CA ASP A 43 18.69 -14.98 10.12
C ASP A 43 17.62 -15.29 11.18
N PRO A 44 16.54 -16.01 10.83
CA PRO A 44 15.49 -16.37 11.78
C PRO A 44 15.99 -17.15 13.01
N ALA A 45 17.14 -17.83 12.90
CA ALA A 45 17.76 -18.56 14.00
C ALA A 45 18.72 -17.69 14.85
N ALA A 46 19.10 -16.52 14.35
CA ALA A 46 20.05 -15.59 14.97
C ALA A 46 19.55 -14.12 14.86
N PHE A 47 18.25 -13.94 15.09
CA PHE A 47 17.57 -12.66 14.95
C PHE A 47 18.25 -11.58 15.81
N GLY A 48 18.80 -10.56 15.16
CA GLY A 48 19.51 -9.47 15.82
C GLY A 48 20.96 -9.77 16.26
N SER A 49 21.47 -11.00 16.09
CA SER A 49 22.81 -11.41 16.53
C SER A 49 23.79 -11.74 15.40
N ASN A 50 23.33 -11.94 14.16
CA ASN A 50 24.19 -12.15 12.99
C ASN A 50 24.17 -10.95 12.02
N PRO A 51 25.12 -10.00 12.10
CA PRO A 51 25.08 -8.76 11.34
C PRO A 51 25.65 -8.94 9.92
N THR A 52 24.91 -9.60 9.03
CA THR A 52 25.31 -9.72 7.62
C THR A 52 24.54 -8.72 6.77
N PRO A 53 25.15 -7.65 6.24
CA PRO A 53 24.44 -6.74 5.35
C PRO A 53 24.10 -7.44 4.03
N LEU A 54 22.92 -7.16 3.50
CA LEU A 54 22.52 -7.51 2.13
C LEU A 54 23.37 -6.75 1.12
N ALA A 55 23.64 -7.36 -0.03
CA ALA A 55 24.44 -6.77 -1.10
C ALA A 55 23.89 -5.40 -1.57
N ASP A 56 22.58 -5.19 -1.48
CA ASP A 56 21.89 -3.95 -1.82
C ASP A 56 22.48 -2.71 -1.12
N ILE A 57 23.02 -2.86 0.10
CA ILE A 57 23.63 -1.74 0.83
C ILE A 57 24.76 -1.10 0.05
N PHE A 58 25.48 -1.86 -0.76
CA PHE A 58 26.64 -1.40 -1.51
C PHE A 58 26.27 -0.83 -2.89
N THR A 59 24.98 -0.73 -3.20
CA THR A 59 24.46 -0.21 -4.48
C THR A 59 23.89 1.20 -4.39
N LEU A 60 24.06 1.85 -3.22
CA LEU A 60 23.38 3.10 -2.86
C LEU A 60 24.27 4.34 -2.93
N ASP A 61 25.47 4.22 -3.49
CA ASP A 61 26.42 5.33 -3.70
C ASP A 61 26.53 6.28 -2.50
N TRP A 62 26.69 5.69 -1.31
CA TRP A 62 26.73 6.41 -0.05
C TRP A 62 27.79 7.51 -0.07
N PHE A 63 27.47 8.66 0.51
CA PHE A 63 28.39 9.77 0.68
C PHE A 63 28.33 10.32 2.10
N ASP A 64 29.44 10.89 2.55
CA ASP A 64 29.52 11.55 3.85
C ASP A 64 28.76 12.88 3.83
N LYS A 65 27.87 13.10 4.81
CA LYS A 65 26.97 14.28 4.82
C LYS A 65 27.69 15.63 4.96
N ASP A 66 28.90 15.65 5.55
CA ASP A 66 29.61 16.88 5.90
C ASP A 66 30.64 17.23 4.82
N THR A 67 31.37 16.23 4.33
CA THR A 67 32.43 16.39 3.31
C THR A 67 31.94 16.18 1.89
N LEU A 68 30.78 15.55 1.71
CA LEU A 68 30.20 15.13 0.41
C LEU A 68 31.07 14.13 -0.37
N ALA A 69 32.09 13.56 0.27
CA ALA A 69 32.94 12.55 -0.34
C ALA A 69 32.18 11.21 -0.46
N PRO A 70 32.38 10.44 -1.56
CA PRO A 70 31.89 9.06 -1.64
C PRO A 70 32.46 8.21 -0.50
N ALA A 71 31.61 7.38 0.10
CA ALA A 71 31.99 6.50 1.20
C ALA A 71 32.63 5.21 0.66
N SER A 72 33.68 4.74 1.32
CA SER A 72 34.26 3.44 1.03
C SER A 72 33.36 2.30 1.51
N ARG A 73 33.61 1.08 1.01
CA ARG A 73 32.89 -0.11 1.47
C ARG A 73 33.03 -0.32 2.98
N GLU A 74 34.22 -0.10 3.51
CA GLU A 74 34.53 -0.22 4.93
C GLU A 74 33.76 0.80 5.77
N GLU A 75 33.61 2.03 5.28
CA GLU A 75 32.80 3.06 5.93
C GLU A 75 31.31 2.71 5.97
N VAL A 76 30.79 2.18 4.86
CA VAL A 76 29.40 1.70 4.76
C VAL A 76 29.15 0.56 5.75
N GLU A 77 30.06 -0.42 5.82
CA GLU A 77 29.96 -1.52 6.79
C GLU A 77 30.10 -1.05 8.24
N ALA A 78 30.95 -0.07 8.50
CA ALA A 78 31.11 0.51 9.84
C ALA A 78 29.82 1.20 10.30
N GLU A 79 29.21 2.03 9.44
CA GLU A 79 27.95 2.69 9.77
C GLU A 79 26.79 1.69 9.92
N TYR A 80 26.73 0.67 9.06
CA TYR A 80 25.77 -0.43 9.21
C TYR A 80 25.86 -1.06 10.61
N ARG A 81 27.07 -1.40 11.08
CA ARG A 81 27.28 -1.97 12.42
C ARG A 81 26.86 -0.98 13.52
N THR A 82 27.18 0.31 13.38
CA THR A 82 26.73 1.35 14.31
C THR A 82 25.21 1.36 14.44
N VAL A 83 24.48 1.34 13.31
CA VAL A 83 23.01 1.33 13.30
C VAL A 83 22.48 0.02 13.89
N LYS A 84 23.02 -1.13 13.49
CA LYS A 84 22.60 -2.46 13.95
C LYS A 84 22.63 -2.59 15.48
N PHE A 85 23.67 -2.06 16.12
CA PHE A 85 23.87 -2.15 17.56
C PHE A 85 23.45 -0.89 18.34
N SER A 86 22.72 0.02 17.69
CA SER A 86 22.34 1.30 18.30
C SER A 86 21.24 1.21 19.36
N GLY A 87 20.43 0.14 19.35
CA GLY A 87 19.23 0.03 20.19
C GLY A 87 18.14 1.05 19.85
N THR A 88 18.23 1.73 18.70
CA THR A 88 17.32 2.84 18.34
C THR A 88 16.01 2.40 17.71
N ALA A 89 15.64 1.12 17.73
CA ALA A 89 14.47 0.58 17.02
C ALA A 89 13.17 1.37 17.27
N LEU A 90 12.94 1.77 18.54
CA LEU A 90 11.77 2.54 18.98
C LEU A 90 12.02 4.06 19.08
N ALA A 91 13.20 4.54 18.67
CA ALA A 91 13.54 5.95 18.72
C ALA A 91 12.86 6.73 17.56
N PRO A 92 12.60 8.04 17.73
CA PRO A 92 12.16 8.90 16.64
C PRO A 92 13.18 8.95 15.48
N LEU A 93 12.69 9.21 14.26
CA LEU A 93 13.53 9.28 13.05
C LEU A 93 14.66 10.31 13.16
N ASP A 94 14.43 11.45 13.81
CA ASP A 94 15.47 12.48 13.99
C ASP A 94 16.65 11.98 14.83
N ALA A 95 16.38 11.17 15.86
CA ALA A 95 17.43 10.55 16.66
C ALA A 95 18.21 9.51 15.83
N LYS A 96 17.50 8.72 15.02
CA LYS A 96 18.13 7.76 14.08
C LYS A 96 18.98 8.48 13.02
N ARG A 97 18.53 9.64 12.52
CA ARG A 97 19.25 10.49 11.55
C ARG A 97 20.52 11.09 12.15
N ALA A 98 20.44 11.54 13.40
CA ALA A 98 21.57 12.14 14.10
C ALA A 98 22.71 11.14 14.33
N LEU A 99 22.39 9.86 14.53
CA LEU A 99 23.35 8.78 14.71
C LEU A 99 24.22 8.53 13.45
N THR A 100 23.66 8.74 12.26
CA THR A 100 24.31 8.40 10.99
C THR A 100 25.05 9.59 10.37
N ARG A 101 26.16 9.26 9.72
CA ARG A 101 27.01 10.15 8.94
C ARG A 101 26.76 10.01 7.45
N LEU A 102 26.54 8.80 6.93
CA LEU A 102 26.38 8.57 5.50
C LEU A 102 24.96 8.86 5.03
N ARG A 103 24.86 9.32 3.79
CA ARG A 103 23.59 9.57 3.08
C ARG A 103 23.59 8.87 1.73
N ALA A 104 22.43 8.39 1.32
CA ALA A 104 22.21 7.82 0.00
C ALA A 104 21.56 8.87 -0.92
N PRO A 105 22.06 9.07 -2.14
CA PRO A 105 21.42 9.95 -3.11
C PRO A 105 20.00 9.49 -3.44
N ARG A 106 19.16 10.46 -3.78
CA ARG A 106 17.77 10.21 -4.19
C ARG A 106 17.70 9.17 -5.33
N GLU A 107 18.49 9.37 -6.37
CA GLU A 107 18.49 8.50 -7.55
C GLU A 107 18.98 7.08 -7.26
N ALA A 108 19.90 6.91 -6.30
CA ALA A 108 20.37 5.59 -5.90
C ALA A 108 19.27 4.81 -5.17
N ILE A 109 18.48 5.49 -4.32
CA ILE A 109 17.29 4.92 -3.67
C ILE A 109 16.23 4.56 -4.72
N ASP A 110 15.98 5.43 -5.70
CA ASP A 110 15.01 5.15 -6.77
C ASP A 110 15.44 3.92 -7.58
N GLY A 111 16.71 3.84 -7.94
CA GLY A 111 17.31 2.67 -8.58
C GLY A 111 17.18 1.40 -7.73
N LEU A 112 17.37 1.48 -6.41
CA LEU A 112 17.18 0.34 -5.51
C LEU A 112 15.72 -0.13 -5.52
N VAL A 113 14.77 0.80 -5.42
CA VAL A 113 13.33 0.47 -5.45
C VAL A 113 12.97 -0.26 -6.73
N VAL A 114 13.40 0.26 -7.88
CA VAL A 114 13.14 -0.35 -9.18
C VAL A 114 13.74 -1.75 -9.28
N ARG A 115 15.00 -1.95 -8.86
CA ARG A 115 15.64 -3.28 -8.86
C ARG A 115 14.90 -4.30 -7.98
N LYS A 116 14.43 -3.87 -6.80
CA LYS A 116 13.64 -4.75 -5.92
C LYS A 116 12.30 -5.11 -6.54
N LEU A 117 11.62 -4.15 -7.18
CA LEU A 117 10.38 -4.44 -7.90
C LEU A 117 10.59 -5.44 -9.03
N ASP A 118 11.66 -5.29 -9.82
CA ASP A 118 11.99 -6.23 -10.89
C ASP A 118 12.23 -7.66 -10.34
N SER A 119 12.91 -7.77 -9.21
CA SER A 119 13.11 -9.04 -8.50
C SER A 119 11.79 -9.64 -8.00
N PHE A 120 10.92 -8.82 -7.39
CA PHE A 120 9.62 -9.27 -6.90
C PHE A 120 8.71 -9.69 -8.03
N GLU A 121 8.66 -8.91 -9.11
CA GLU A 121 7.91 -9.25 -10.31
C GLU A 121 8.37 -10.59 -10.88
N GLY A 122 9.68 -10.78 -11.09
CA GLY A 122 10.21 -12.04 -11.61
C GLY A 122 9.84 -13.24 -10.72
N THR A 123 9.89 -13.05 -9.40
CA THR A 123 9.46 -14.09 -8.44
C THR A 123 7.96 -14.37 -8.54
N LEU A 124 7.12 -13.33 -8.56
CA LEU A 124 5.67 -13.46 -8.61
C LEU A 124 5.19 -14.11 -9.91
N ARG A 125 5.75 -13.70 -11.06
CA ARG A 125 5.43 -14.28 -12.39
C ARG A 125 5.74 -15.77 -12.47
N GLY A 126 6.71 -16.26 -11.69
CA GLY A 126 7.02 -17.68 -11.60
C GLY A 126 6.04 -18.51 -10.77
N ARG A 127 5.06 -17.88 -10.09
CA ARG A 127 4.10 -18.58 -9.24
C ARG A 127 2.82 -18.89 -10.01
N GLU A 128 2.38 -20.14 -9.98
CA GLU A 128 1.25 -20.65 -10.78
C GLU A 128 -0.03 -19.80 -10.66
N GLN A 129 -0.37 -19.35 -9.44
CA GLN A 129 -1.56 -18.54 -9.22
C GLN A 129 -1.52 -17.14 -9.86
N TYR A 130 -0.37 -16.71 -10.38
CA TYR A 130 -0.17 -15.42 -11.05
C TYR A 130 0.22 -15.59 -12.52
N ALA A 131 -0.06 -16.76 -13.13
CA ALA A 131 0.29 -17.03 -14.54
C ALA A 131 -0.25 -16.00 -15.54
N GLY A 132 -1.38 -15.33 -15.23
CA GLY A 132 -1.97 -14.27 -16.04
C GLY A 132 -1.42 -12.86 -15.79
N TYR A 133 -0.40 -12.70 -14.94
CA TYR A 133 0.08 -11.40 -14.43
C TYR A 133 0.35 -10.36 -15.54
N ASP A 134 0.95 -10.78 -16.66
CA ASP A 134 1.30 -9.87 -17.76
C ASP A 134 0.07 -9.19 -18.39
N GLY A 135 -1.08 -9.86 -18.35
CA GLY A 135 -2.36 -9.34 -18.86
C GLY A 135 -3.22 -8.62 -17.81
N TRP A 136 -2.78 -8.56 -16.55
CA TRP A 136 -3.54 -7.89 -15.50
C TRP A 136 -3.62 -6.37 -15.75
N PRO A 137 -4.75 -5.72 -15.36
CA PRO A 137 -4.80 -4.27 -15.19
C PRO A 137 -3.64 -3.75 -14.35
N ALA A 138 -3.10 -2.58 -14.70
CA ALA A 138 -2.03 -1.91 -13.99
C ALA A 138 -2.32 -1.75 -12.48
N ASP A 139 -3.54 -1.38 -12.11
CA ASP A 139 -3.96 -1.27 -10.70
C ASP A 139 -3.80 -2.61 -9.95
N GLY A 140 -4.15 -3.73 -10.58
CA GLY A 140 -4.00 -5.07 -10.01
C GLY A 140 -2.52 -5.48 -9.88
N GLN A 141 -1.68 -5.13 -10.85
CA GLN A 141 -0.23 -5.34 -10.75
C GLN A 141 0.40 -4.49 -9.63
N LEU A 142 -0.02 -3.23 -9.48
CA LEU A 142 0.41 -2.34 -8.41
C LEU A 142 -0.01 -2.87 -7.03
N GLY A 143 -1.25 -3.36 -6.90
CA GLY A 143 -1.75 -3.98 -5.67
C GLY A 143 -0.94 -5.22 -5.27
N LEU A 144 -0.64 -6.10 -6.23
CA LEU A 144 0.16 -7.30 -5.98
C LEU A 144 1.60 -6.96 -5.57
N LEU A 145 2.25 -6.03 -6.28
CA LEU A 145 3.60 -5.57 -5.94
C LEU A 145 3.62 -4.84 -4.59
N SER A 146 2.57 -4.11 -4.23
CA SER A 146 2.40 -3.49 -2.91
C SER A 146 2.32 -4.55 -1.79
N MET A 147 1.59 -5.64 -2.00
CA MET A 147 1.57 -6.77 -1.05
C MET A 147 2.96 -7.42 -0.93
N ALA A 148 3.63 -7.68 -2.06
CA ALA A 148 4.98 -8.24 -2.06
C ALA A 148 6.01 -7.31 -1.40
N TRP A 149 5.83 -5.99 -1.48
CA TRP A 149 6.68 -5.03 -0.80
C TRP A 149 6.60 -5.15 0.73
N ALA A 150 5.39 -5.32 1.26
CA ALA A 150 5.17 -5.42 2.70
C ALA A 150 5.47 -6.81 3.27
N LEU A 151 5.29 -7.87 2.48
CA LEU A 151 5.32 -9.26 2.93
C LEU A 151 6.46 -10.10 2.35
N GLY A 152 7.21 -9.57 1.38
CA GLY A 152 8.09 -10.34 0.51
C GLY A 152 7.31 -11.05 -0.62
N PRO A 153 7.96 -11.38 -1.75
CA PRO A 153 7.28 -11.89 -2.95
C PRO A 153 6.80 -13.34 -2.82
N LEU A 154 7.18 -14.04 -1.75
CA LEU A 154 6.80 -15.42 -1.43
C LEU A 154 5.67 -15.50 -0.38
N PHE A 155 4.96 -14.40 -0.12
CA PHE A 155 3.83 -14.39 0.83
C PHE A 155 2.78 -15.48 0.52
N THR A 156 2.08 -15.95 1.56
CA THR A 156 1.06 -17.01 1.46
C THR A 156 -0.29 -16.51 1.96
N PHE A 157 -1.23 -16.33 1.04
CA PHE A 157 -2.60 -15.88 1.29
C PHE A 157 -3.54 -16.78 0.46
N PRO A 158 -3.89 -17.98 0.94
CA PRO A 158 -4.47 -19.03 0.10
C PRO A 158 -5.74 -18.63 -0.66
N LYS A 159 -6.64 -17.87 -0.01
CA LYS A 159 -7.88 -17.39 -0.63
C LYS A 159 -7.61 -16.32 -1.70
N PHE A 160 -6.76 -15.34 -1.41
CA PHE A 160 -6.31 -14.35 -2.39
C PHE A 160 -5.64 -15.02 -3.59
N GLN A 161 -4.78 -16.01 -3.35
CA GLN A 161 -4.06 -16.74 -4.40
C GLN A 161 -5.01 -17.58 -5.26
N ALA A 162 -5.98 -18.28 -4.65
CA ALA A 162 -7.01 -18.99 -5.40
C ALA A 162 -7.86 -18.03 -6.25
N ALA A 163 -8.22 -16.87 -5.71
CA ALA A 163 -8.95 -15.82 -6.43
C ALA A 163 -8.12 -15.25 -7.59
N ALA A 164 -6.83 -15.00 -7.39
CA ALA A 164 -5.91 -14.55 -8.44
C ALA A 164 -5.80 -15.55 -9.60
N ALA A 165 -5.74 -16.85 -9.29
CA ALA A 165 -5.74 -17.90 -10.31
C ALA A 165 -7.05 -17.95 -11.11
N ALA A 166 -8.17 -17.58 -10.49
CA ALA A 166 -9.49 -17.53 -11.10
C ALA A 166 -9.82 -16.19 -11.79
N GLY A 167 -8.98 -15.15 -11.63
CA GLY A 167 -9.31 -13.79 -12.07
C GLY A 167 -10.44 -13.14 -11.26
N ASP A 168 -10.69 -13.60 -10.04
CA ASP A 168 -11.71 -13.08 -9.13
C ASP A 168 -11.18 -11.87 -8.35
N TRP A 169 -11.27 -10.70 -8.99
CA TRP A 169 -10.81 -9.42 -8.45
C TRP A 169 -11.54 -9.01 -7.17
N ALA A 170 -12.83 -9.33 -7.05
CA ALA A 170 -13.63 -8.98 -5.88
C ALA A 170 -13.14 -9.75 -4.64
N THR A 171 -12.89 -11.06 -4.79
CA THR A 171 -12.30 -11.84 -3.70
C THR A 171 -10.86 -11.42 -3.42
N MET A 172 -10.05 -11.08 -4.44
CA MET A 172 -8.71 -10.52 -4.24
C MET A 172 -8.74 -9.24 -3.40
N ALA A 173 -9.67 -8.31 -3.69
CA ALA A 173 -9.83 -7.08 -2.92
C ALA A 173 -10.13 -7.35 -1.44
N ARG A 174 -11.01 -8.31 -1.14
CA ARG A 174 -11.34 -8.70 0.24
C ARG A 174 -10.21 -9.42 0.95
N GLU A 175 -9.52 -10.32 0.26
CA GLU A 175 -8.54 -11.24 0.85
C GLU A 175 -7.11 -10.70 0.83
N CYS A 176 -6.85 -9.51 0.25
CA CYS A 176 -5.52 -8.88 0.26
C CYS A 176 -5.09 -8.30 1.62
N ARG A 177 -5.98 -8.36 2.62
CA ARG A 177 -5.83 -7.70 3.92
C ARG A 177 -4.73 -8.32 4.79
N MET A 178 -3.67 -7.55 5.03
CA MET A 178 -2.58 -7.90 5.95
C MET A 178 -2.97 -7.70 7.41
N THR A 179 -2.34 -8.46 8.31
CA THR A 179 -2.55 -8.31 9.75
C THR A 179 -2.10 -6.94 10.24
N GLU A 180 -2.99 -6.26 10.96
CA GLU A 180 -2.73 -4.96 11.60
C GLU A 180 -2.27 -5.12 13.06
N ALA A 181 -2.33 -6.36 13.58
CA ALA A 181 -1.92 -6.66 14.94
C ALA A 181 -0.43 -6.34 15.13
N GLY A 182 -0.14 -5.38 16.01
CA GLY A 182 1.23 -4.92 16.27
C GLY A 182 1.83 -4.05 15.16
N ASN A 183 1.08 -3.72 14.10
CA ASN A 183 1.53 -2.85 13.02
C ASN A 183 0.37 -2.04 12.41
N PRO A 184 -0.16 -1.03 13.13
CA PRO A 184 -1.25 -0.19 12.61
C PRO A 184 -0.84 0.61 11.36
N GLY A 185 0.46 0.75 11.07
CA GLY A 185 0.97 1.41 9.87
C GLY A 185 0.58 0.72 8.56
N VAL A 186 0.13 -0.54 8.60
CA VAL A 186 -0.34 -1.25 7.40
C VAL A 186 -1.79 -0.93 7.02
N VAL A 187 -2.58 -0.31 7.91
CA VAL A 187 -4.00 0.04 7.67
C VAL A 187 -4.18 0.80 6.34
N PRO A 188 -3.44 1.90 6.07
CA PRO A 188 -3.60 2.63 4.81
C PRO A 188 -3.20 1.80 3.58
N ARG A 189 -2.22 0.89 3.72
CA ARG A 189 -1.83 -0.03 2.65
C ARG A 189 -2.92 -1.04 2.35
N ASN A 190 -3.57 -1.61 3.36
CA ASN A 190 -4.71 -2.51 3.20
C ASN A 190 -5.86 -1.84 2.44
N ILE A 191 -6.21 -0.61 2.82
CA ILE A 191 -7.27 0.17 2.16
C ILE A 191 -6.95 0.43 0.69
N ARG A 192 -5.71 0.89 0.40
CA ARG A 192 -5.27 1.14 -0.98
C ARG A 192 -5.20 -0.13 -1.81
N ASN A 193 -4.73 -1.24 -1.26
CA ASN A 193 -4.67 -2.51 -1.98
C ASN A 193 -6.07 -3.02 -2.34
N ALA A 194 -7.01 -2.95 -1.40
CA ALA A 194 -8.40 -3.32 -1.67
C ALA A 194 -8.99 -2.46 -2.80
N LEU A 195 -8.78 -1.15 -2.76
CA LEU A 195 -9.19 -0.24 -3.84
C LEU A 195 -8.55 -0.61 -5.19
N LEU A 196 -7.25 -0.86 -5.23
CA LEU A 196 -6.54 -1.23 -6.46
C LEU A 196 -7.08 -2.51 -7.10
N PHE A 197 -7.38 -3.54 -6.31
CA PHE A 197 -7.98 -4.77 -6.83
C PHE A 197 -9.44 -4.56 -7.27
N THR A 198 -10.22 -3.74 -6.57
CA THR A 198 -11.57 -3.35 -7.02
C THR A 198 -11.53 -2.58 -8.34
N LEU A 199 -10.60 -1.63 -8.50
CA LEU A 199 -10.41 -0.87 -9.74
C LEU A 199 -9.94 -1.77 -10.89
N ALA A 200 -9.06 -2.73 -10.63
CA ALA A 200 -8.66 -3.74 -11.60
C ALA A 200 -9.89 -4.54 -12.07
N GLY A 201 -10.72 -5.02 -11.14
CA GLY A 201 -11.97 -5.72 -11.43
C GLY A 201 -12.91 -4.90 -12.31
N TRP A 202 -13.21 -3.67 -11.91
CA TRP A 202 -14.02 -2.75 -12.71
C TRP A 202 -13.46 -2.56 -14.11
N LYS A 203 -12.14 -2.35 -14.24
CA LYS A 203 -11.49 -2.12 -15.53
C LYS A 203 -11.65 -3.30 -16.50
N THR A 204 -11.66 -4.53 -15.98
CA THR A 204 -11.91 -5.73 -16.82
C THR A 204 -13.33 -5.78 -17.40
N THR A 205 -14.27 -4.98 -16.88
CA THR A 205 -15.63 -4.89 -17.40
C THR A 205 -15.79 -3.88 -18.54
N LEU A 206 -14.77 -3.05 -18.78
CA LEU A 206 -14.80 -2.00 -19.80
C LEU A 206 -14.47 -2.55 -21.19
N PRO A 207 -15.30 -2.31 -22.23
CA PRO A 207 -15.03 -2.77 -23.59
C PRO A 207 -13.75 -2.21 -24.24
N GLU A 208 -13.35 -0.99 -23.87
CA GLU A 208 -12.24 -0.24 -24.48
C GLU A 208 -11.18 0.21 -23.46
N GLY A 209 -11.12 -0.41 -22.27
CA GLY A 209 -10.16 -0.02 -21.24
C GLY A 209 -8.73 -0.44 -21.58
N ASP A 210 -7.80 0.51 -21.72
CA ASP A 210 -6.36 0.20 -21.84
C ASP A 210 -5.86 -0.41 -20.52
N PRO A 211 -5.58 -1.72 -20.43
CA PRO A 211 -5.19 -2.38 -19.18
C PRO A 211 -3.88 -1.82 -18.61
N SER A 212 -3.03 -1.20 -19.43
CA SER A 212 -1.72 -0.70 -19.03
C SER A 212 -1.74 0.65 -18.31
N ALA A 213 -2.80 1.46 -18.43
CA ALA A 213 -2.91 2.73 -17.70
C ALA A 213 -3.33 2.53 -16.23
N LEU A 214 -2.80 3.30 -15.28
CA LEU A 214 -3.34 3.28 -13.91
C LEU A 214 -4.64 4.09 -13.84
N VAL A 215 -5.65 3.54 -13.18
CA VAL A 215 -6.88 4.28 -12.82
C VAL A 215 -6.64 5.09 -11.54
N PHE A 216 -6.03 4.45 -10.54
CA PHE A 216 -5.56 5.12 -9.32
C PHE A 216 -4.35 5.99 -9.65
N ASP A 217 -4.40 7.29 -9.37
CA ASP A 217 -3.28 8.22 -9.52
C ASP A 217 -2.36 8.15 -8.29
N PRO A 218 -1.15 7.57 -8.40
CA PRO A 218 -0.24 7.42 -7.27
C PRO A 218 0.31 8.73 -6.70
N GLY A 219 0.23 9.82 -7.48
CA GLY A 219 0.67 11.14 -7.05
C GLY A 219 -0.36 11.88 -6.18
N ARG A 220 -1.60 11.39 -6.13
CA ARG A 220 -2.69 12.01 -5.36
C ARG A 220 -2.89 11.31 -4.02
N LYS A 221 -3.45 12.06 -3.07
CA LYS A 221 -3.93 11.47 -1.81
C LYS A 221 -5.11 10.52 -2.08
N LEU A 222 -5.43 9.67 -1.11
CA LEU A 222 -6.52 8.70 -1.26
C LEU A 222 -7.86 9.41 -1.48
N ASP A 223 -8.15 10.44 -0.69
CA ASP A 223 -9.40 11.20 -0.78
C ASP A 223 -9.50 11.99 -2.11
N GLU A 224 -8.39 12.55 -2.59
CA GLU A 224 -8.30 13.18 -3.91
C GLU A 224 -8.52 12.18 -5.06
N ASN A 225 -8.07 10.93 -4.92
CA ASN A 225 -8.38 9.85 -5.86
C ASN A 225 -9.89 9.58 -5.89
N MET A 226 -10.52 9.42 -4.72
CA MET A 226 -11.96 9.14 -4.64
C MET A 226 -12.83 10.26 -5.22
N ARG A 227 -12.39 11.52 -5.10
CA ARG A 227 -13.07 12.70 -5.67
C ARG A 227 -12.71 12.99 -7.13
N SER A 228 -11.85 12.19 -7.75
CA SER A 228 -11.30 12.49 -9.08
C SER A 228 -12.33 12.39 -10.21
N GLY A 229 -13.37 11.55 -10.03
CA GLY A 229 -14.31 11.19 -11.10
C GLY A 229 -13.73 10.24 -12.16
N ASN A 230 -12.49 9.75 -11.99
CA ASN A 230 -11.82 8.86 -12.94
C ASN A 230 -12.32 7.41 -12.89
N HIS A 231 -13.02 7.05 -11.81
CA HIS A 231 -13.55 5.72 -11.58
C HIS A 231 -14.89 5.81 -10.85
N PRO A 232 -15.74 4.78 -10.97
CA PRO A 232 -16.96 4.69 -10.20
C PRO A 232 -16.69 4.56 -8.69
N VAL A 233 -17.68 4.95 -7.89
CA VAL A 233 -17.67 4.75 -6.43
C VAL A 233 -17.77 3.25 -6.10
N PRO A 234 -16.79 2.64 -5.40
CA PRO A 234 -16.75 1.20 -5.10
C PRO A 234 -17.50 0.86 -3.79
N LEU A 235 -18.78 0.51 -3.87
CA LEU A 235 -19.64 0.39 -2.68
C LEU A 235 -19.32 -0.83 -1.79
N THR A 236 -18.52 -1.79 -2.26
CA THR A 236 -17.97 -2.92 -1.49
C THR A 236 -16.79 -2.54 -0.59
N LEU A 237 -16.41 -1.26 -0.51
CA LEU A 237 -15.34 -0.77 0.36
C LEU A 237 -15.85 0.35 1.28
N VAL A 238 -15.33 0.40 2.50
CA VAL A 238 -15.63 1.50 3.45
C VAL A 238 -15.30 2.87 2.84
N ILE A 239 -14.18 2.99 2.14
CA ILE A 239 -13.80 4.24 1.45
C ILE A 239 -14.82 4.64 0.37
N GLY A 240 -15.42 3.67 -0.33
CA GLY A 240 -16.47 3.95 -1.30
C GLY A 240 -17.80 4.33 -0.65
N VAL A 241 -18.15 3.71 0.47
CA VAL A 241 -19.31 4.14 1.28
C VAL A 241 -19.12 5.56 1.82
N GLN A 242 -17.95 5.89 2.36
CA GLN A 242 -17.61 7.26 2.77
C GLN A 242 -17.76 8.25 1.59
N THR A 243 -17.27 7.87 0.41
CA THR A 243 -17.36 8.69 -0.81
C THR A 243 -18.82 8.90 -1.24
N ALA A 244 -19.63 7.84 -1.22
CA ALA A 244 -21.05 7.91 -1.53
C ALA A 244 -21.79 8.85 -0.57
N LEU A 245 -21.54 8.70 0.74
CA LEU A 245 -22.13 9.56 1.76
C LEU A 245 -21.76 11.03 1.52
N GLU A 246 -20.48 11.32 1.26
CA GLU A 246 -20.01 12.69 0.97
C GLU A 246 -20.73 13.29 -0.25
N PHE A 247 -20.80 12.56 -1.37
CA PHE A 247 -21.49 13.02 -2.57
C PHE A 247 -22.99 13.24 -2.36
N LEU A 248 -23.62 12.46 -1.49
CA LEU A 248 -25.04 12.59 -1.14
C LEU A 248 -25.31 13.66 -0.07
N GLY A 249 -24.26 14.34 0.42
CA GLY A 249 -24.37 15.43 1.41
C GLY A 249 -24.32 14.99 2.88
N PHE A 250 -23.96 13.75 3.15
CA PHE A 250 -23.76 13.21 4.50
C PHE A 250 -22.26 13.15 4.82
N ASP A 251 -21.72 14.17 5.50
CA ASP A 251 -20.28 14.33 5.73
C ASP A 251 -19.70 13.21 6.64
N PRO A 252 -18.84 12.29 6.13
CA PRO A 252 -18.18 11.26 6.93
C PRO A 252 -16.98 11.80 7.75
N HIS A 253 -16.66 13.08 7.63
CA HIS A 253 -15.49 13.77 8.19
C HIS A 253 -14.14 13.23 7.68
N GLY A 254 -14.11 12.79 6.41
CA GLY A 254 -12.91 12.31 5.74
C GLY A 254 -13.16 11.06 4.91
N LEU A 255 -12.34 10.88 3.87
CA LEU A 255 -12.31 9.71 3.01
C LEU A 255 -11.00 8.96 3.24
N ASP A 256 -10.93 8.23 4.35
CA ASP A 256 -9.73 7.52 4.79
C ASP A 256 -9.88 5.99 4.77
N GLY A 257 -11.09 5.46 4.52
CA GLY A 257 -11.40 4.04 4.51
C GLY A 257 -11.51 3.42 5.90
N VAL A 258 -11.50 4.22 6.97
CA VAL A 258 -11.59 3.78 8.36
C VAL A 258 -12.95 4.16 8.95
N VAL A 259 -13.61 3.23 9.65
CA VAL A 259 -14.89 3.53 10.28
C VAL A 259 -14.71 4.32 11.58
N GLY A 260 -14.68 5.65 11.46
CA GLY A 260 -14.61 6.60 12.57
C GLY A 260 -15.98 7.09 13.08
N PRO A 261 -16.01 7.96 14.11
CA PRO A 261 -17.24 8.59 14.58
C PRO A 261 -17.99 9.37 13.48
N GLY A 262 -17.27 10.06 12.58
CA GLY A 262 -17.85 10.77 11.44
C GLY A 262 -18.56 9.83 10.47
N THR A 263 -17.90 8.75 10.05
CA THR A 263 -18.52 7.73 9.19
C THR A 263 -19.79 7.12 9.80
N ARG A 264 -19.77 6.81 11.11
CA ARG A 264 -20.96 6.30 11.83
C ARG A 264 -22.10 7.32 11.88
N ALA A 265 -21.78 8.59 12.11
CA ALA A 265 -22.77 9.66 12.14
C ALA A 265 -23.39 9.93 10.75
N ALA A 266 -22.57 9.92 9.69
CA ALA A 266 -23.02 10.05 8.30
C ALA A 266 -23.92 8.88 7.89
N LEU A 267 -23.51 7.64 8.18
CA LEU A 267 -24.34 6.45 7.96
C LEU A 267 -25.68 6.54 8.68
N THR A 268 -25.67 6.93 9.97
CA THR A 268 -26.91 7.10 10.75
C THR A 268 -27.84 8.13 10.11
N SER A 269 -27.28 9.26 9.69
CA SER A 269 -28.05 10.35 9.07
C SER A 269 -28.64 9.93 7.72
N PHE A 270 -27.88 9.19 6.91
CA PHE A 270 -28.36 8.61 5.66
C PHE A 270 -29.45 7.57 5.90
N GLN A 271 -29.25 6.64 6.83
CA GLN A 271 -30.27 5.63 7.16
C GLN A 271 -31.56 6.27 7.66
N ASP A 272 -31.47 7.33 8.46
CA ASP A 272 -32.64 8.10 8.90
C ASP A 272 -33.36 8.78 7.73
N SER A 273 -32.63 9.33 6.74
CA SER A 273 -33.24 9.98 5.57
C SER A 273 -33.96 9.00 4.65
N GLU A 274 -33.47 7.76 4.58
CA GLU A 274 -34.06 6.69 3.77
C GLU A 274 -35.10 5.85 4.54
N GLY A 275 -35.33 6.14 5.83
CA GLY A 275 -36.25 5.38 6.68
C GLY A 275 -35.77 3.96 7.00
N LEU A 276 -34.46 3.71 6.95
CA LEU A 276 -33.83 2.43 7.22
C LEU A 276 -33.52 2.24 8.71
N THR A 277 -33.29 0.98 9.10
CA THR A 277 -32.85 0.67 10.47
C THR A 277 -31.40 1.11 10.66
N ARG A 278 -31.14 1.89 11.71
CA ARG A 278 -29.78 2.32 12.06
C ARG A 278 -28.88 1.13 12.37
N THR A 279 -27.65 1.15 11.87
CA THR A 279 -26.66 0.12 12.19
C THR A 279 -25.99 0.41 13.55
N ALA A 280 -26.23 -0.46 14.54
CA ALA A 280 -25.80 -0.22 15.92
C ALA A 280 -24.27 -0.31 16.15
N ALA A 281 -23.55 -1.08 15.33
CA ALA A 281 -22.10 -1.22 15.44
C ALA A 281 -21.46 -1.46 14.06
N VAL A 282 -20.84 -0.42 13.49
CA VAL A 282 -20.07 -0.52 12.25
C VAL A 282 -18.59 -0.44 12.58
N THR A 283 -17.85 -1.48 12.20
CA THR A 283 -16.40 -1.60 12.31
C THR A 283 -15.74 -1.86 10.95
N GLY A 284 -16.48 -2.41 9.99
CA GLY A 284 -16.04 -2.60 8.61
C GLY A 284 -17.22 -2.66 7.63
N ILE A 285 -16.91 -2.94 6.37
CA ILE A 285 -17.91 -3.01 5.29
C ILE A 285 -18.96 -4.09 5.54
N ASP A 286 -18.55 -5.24 6.09
CA ASP A 286 -19.45 -6.39 6.32
C ASP A 286 -20.53 -6.11 7.39
N ASP A 287 -20.35 -5.06 8.21
CA ASP A 287 -21.34 -4.65 9.21
C ASP A 287 -22.45 -3.77 8.60
N ILE A 288 -22.26 -3.23 7.39
CA ILE A 288 -23.22 -2.34 6.73
C ILE A 288 -24.28 -3.19 6.03
N PRO A 289 -25.57 -3.08 6.40
CA PRO A 289 -26.63 -3.88 5.81
C PRO A 289 -26.75 -3.68 4.30
N GLN A 290 -27.05 -4.76 3.57
CA GLN A 290 -27.24 -4.70 2.12
C GLN A 290 -28.30 -3.67 1.71
N GLU A 291 -29.40 -3.55 2.47
CA GLU A 291 -30.43 -2.52 2.23
C GLU A 291 -29.88 -1.08 2.27
N THR A 292 -28.86 -0.82 3.10
CA THR A 292 -28.19 0.48 3.15
C THR A 292 -27.30 0.69 1.92
N ILE A 293 -26.59 -0.34 1.48
CA ILE A 293 -25.78 -0.30 0.26
C ILE A 293 -26.65 -0.10 -0.98
N ASP A 294 -27.79 -0.80 -1.07
CA ASP A 294 -28.75 -0.68 -2.18
C ASP A 294 -29.40 0.71 -2.22
N ALA A 295 -29.69 1.29 -1.06
CA ALA A 295 -30.19 2.66 -0.97
C ALA A 295 -29.12 3.67 -1.43
N LEU A 296 -27.85 3.54 -0.99
CA LEU A 296 -26.75 4.38 -1.47
C LEU A 296 -26.62 4.28 -3.00
N ALA A 297 -26.66 3.05 -3.53
CA ALA A 297 -26.59 2.79 -4.95
C ALA A 297 -27.71 3.51 -5.73
N THR A 298 -28.95 3.42 -5.24
CA THR A 298 -30.12 4.08 -5.83
C THR A 298 -29.94 5.60 -5.86
N ARG A 299 -29.50 6.20 -4.74
CA ARG A 299 -29.31 7.65 -4.62
C ARG A 299 -28.16 8.18 -5.48
N LEU A 300 -27.10 7.39 -5.67
CA LEU A 300 -26.02 7.71 -6.61
C LEU A 300 -26.53 7.67 -8.07
N ASP A 301 -27.32 6.66 -8.43
CA ASP A 301 -27.90 6.52 -9.77
C ASP A 301 -28.84 7.70 -10.10
N GLU A 302 -29.65 8.16 -9.14
CA GLU A 302 -30.52 9.34 -9.27
C GLU A 302 -29.74 10.64 -9.54
N GLN A 303 -28.51 10.74 -9.01
CA GLN A 303 -27.61 11.87 -9.24
C GLN A 303 -26.65 11.66 -10.42
N VAL A 304 -26.79 10.54 -11.15
CA VAL A 304 -25.92 10.18 -12.29
C VAL A 304 -24.45 10.08 -11.87
N ILE A 305 -24.20 9.60 -10.65
CA ILE A 305 -22.85 9.36 -10.13
C ILE A 305 -22.48 7.90 -10.41
N PRO A 306 -21.44 7.63 -11.23
CA PRO A 306 -21.04 6.27 -11.54
C PRO A 306 -20.64 5.48 -10.28
N ARG A 307 -21.09 4.23 -10.18
CA ARG A 307 -20.77 3.31 -9.09
C ARG A 307 -20.44 1.92 -9.61
N PHE A 308 -19.72 1.16 -8.80
CA PHE A 308 -19.42 -0.24 -9.06
C PHE A 308 -19.66 -1.01 -7.76
N PRO A 309 -20.19 -2.25 -7.84
CA PRO A 309 -20.31 -3.12 -6.69
C PRO A 309 -18.99 -3.19 -5.91
#